data_AF-A0AAU9K159-F1
#
_entry.id   AF-A0AAU9K159-F1
#
_cell.length_a   1.000
_cell.length_b   1.000
_cell.length_c   1.000
_cell.angle_alpha   90.00
_cell.angle_beta   90.00
_cell.angle_gamma   90.00
#
_symmetry.space_group_name_H-M   'P 1'
#
loop_
_entity.id
_entity.type
_entity.pdbx_description
1 polymer ?
#
loop_
_entity_poly.entity_id
_entity_poly.type
_entity_poly.pdbx_seq_one_letter_code
_entity_poly.pdbx_strand_id
1 'polypeptide(L)'
;MEEFFKTTAEKLKSEEKAFISSIDPYMKELYADIYDCSSKCYLLPTSLPTSKICAKNCAVPGVRIKQEIKLQMEKCQRGLQDCVKSCIESNPESEEAGKGCIDECSEKSVQMMQNMTIKVTKLFNNHK
;
A
#
# COMPACT_ATOMS: atom_id res chain seq x y z
N MET A 1 -1.68 8.10 29.02
CA MET A 1 -1.20 7.33 27.84
C MET A 1 -2.29 6.90 26.87
N GLU A 2 -3.46 6.41 27.31
CA GLU A 2 -4.47 5.84 26.41
C GLU A 2 -5.01 6.82 25.35
N GLU A 3 -5.30 8.06 25.74
CA GLU A 3 -5.77 9.12 24.83
C GLU A 3 -4.72 9.52 23.78
N PHE A 4 -3.44 9.51 24.16
CA PHE A 4 -2.32 9.75 23.26
C PHE A 4 -2.27 8.67 22.17
N PHE A 5 -2.21 7.39 22.56
CA PHE A 5 -2.19 6.28 21.61
C PHE A 5 -3.42 6.25 20.71
N LYS A 6 -4.59 6.59 21.24
CA LYS A 6 -5.82 6.71 20.46
C LYS A 6 -5.68 7.77 19.37
N THR A 7 -5.18 8.96 19.72
CA THR A 7 -4.96 10.06 18.76
C THR A 7 -3.97 9.68 17.67
N THR A 8 -2.85 9.05 18.05
CA THR A 8 -1.84 8.56 17.10
C THR A 8 -2.42 7.51 16.15
N ALA A 9 -3.21 6.56 16.68
CA ALA A 9 -3.87 5.53 15.88
C ALA A 9 -4.91 6.11 14.90
N GLU A 10 -5.69 7.10 15.34
CA GLU A 10 -6.65 7.80 14.50
C GLU A 10 -5.97 8.55 13.34
N LYS A 11 -4.85 9.23 13.61
CA LYS A 11 -4.02 9.88 12.58
C LYS A 11 -3.56 8.89 11.52
N LEU A 12 -2.95 7.77 11.94
CA LEU A 12 -2.46 6.74 11.02
C LEU A 12 -3.59 6.10 10.22
N LYS A 13 -4.75 5.85 10.84
CA LYS A 13 -5.95 5.32 10.17
C LYS A 13 -6.51 6.30 9.14
N SER A 14 -6.43 7.60 9.40
CA SER A 14 -6.84 8.62 8.44
C SER A 14 -5.95 8.60 7.19
N GLU A 15 -4.63 8.51 7.36
CA GLU A 15 -3.68 8.41 6.25
C GLU A 15 -3.83 7.10 5.47
N GLU A 16 -4.08 5.97 6.14
CA GLU A 16 -4.38 4.69 5.48
C GLU A 16 -5.62 4.82 4.58
N LYS A 17 -6.69 5.43 5.09
CA LYS A 17 -7.90 5.68 4.29
C LYS A 17 -7.61 6.59 3.11
N ALA A 18 -6.86 7.68 3.31
CA ALA A 18 -6.48 8.61 2.25
C ALA A 18 -5.66 7.90 1.16
N PHE A 19 -4.71 7.05 1.55
CA PHE A 19 -3.96 6.19 0.63
C PHE A 19 -4.89 5.29 -0.18
N ILE A 20 -5.77 4.52 0.47
CA ILE A 20 -6.71 3.62 -0.21
C ILE A 20 -7.59 4.40 -1.20
N SER A 21 -8.18 5.52 -0.76
CA SER A 21 -9.01 6.38 -1.61
C SER A 21 -8.25 6.94 -2.80
N SER A 22 -6.96 7.26 -2.65
CA SER A 22 -6.14 7.79 -3.74
C SER A 22 -5.81 6.76 -4.82
N ILE A 23 -5.70 5.48 -4.45
CA ILE A 23 -5.33 4.40 -5.39
C ILE A 23 -6.54 3.65 -5.98
N ASP A 24 -7.71 3.73 -5.35
CA ASP A 24 -8.92 3.00 -5.74
C ASP A 24 -9.35 3.24 -7.21
N PRO A 25 -9.36 4.49 -7.73
CA PRO A 25 -9.70 4.73 -9.14
C PRO A 25 -8.76 4.00 -10.11
N TYR A 26 -7.45 4.01 -9.82
CA TYR A 26 -6.44 3.37 -10.65
C TYR A 26 -6.55 1.84 -10.61
N MET A 27 -6.86 1.27 -9.45
CA MET A 27 -7.12 -0.18 -9.33
C MET A 27 -8.35 -0.59 -10.15
N LYS A 28 -9.42 0.22 -10.14
CA LYS A 28 -10.61 -0.04 -10.96
C LYS A 28 -10.32 0.02 -12.45
N GLU A 29 -9.59 1.04 -12.90
CA GLU A 29 -9.15 1.18 -14.30
C GLU A 29 -8.33 -0.05 -14.72
N LEU A 30 -7.33 -0.41 -13.91
CA LEU A 30 -6.49 -1.58 -14.17
C LEU A 30 -7.28 -2.88 -14.26
N TYR A 31 -8.26 -3.10 -13.37
CA TYR A 31 -9.09 -4.30 -13.43
C TYR A 31 -9.95 -4.32 -14.70
N ALA A 32 -10.51 -3.18 -15.11
CA ALA A 32 -11.25 -3.08 -16.36
C ALA A 32 -10.38 -3.48 -17.57
N ASP A 33 -9.15 -2.97 -17.63
CA ASP A 33 -8.19 -3.29 -18.69
C ASP A 33 -7.80 -4.78 -18.69
N ILE A 34 -7.59 -5.36 -17.50
CA ILE A 34 -7.31 -6.80 -17.35
C ILE A 34 -8.48 -7.63 -17.89
N TYR A 35 -9.71 -7.26 -17.57
CA TYR A 35 -10.90 -7.97 -18.07
C TYR A 35 -11.07 -7.83 -19.58
N ASP A 36 -10.89 -6.62 -20.12
CA ASP A 36 -10.96 -6.38 -21.56
C ASP A 36 -9.89 -7.17 -22.34
N CYS A 37 -8.63 -7.11 -21.88
CA CYS A 37 -7.53 -7.91 -22.43
C CYS A 37 -7.84 -9.41 -22.38
N SER A 38 -8.33 -9.89 -21.23
CA SER A 38 -8.66 -11.31 -21.04
C SER A 38 -9.79 -11.75 -21.98
N SER A 39 -10.80 -10.90 -22.16
CA SER A 39 -11.91 -11.15 -23.09
C SER A 39 -11.42 -11.24 -24.53
N LYS A 40 -10.58 -10.28 -24.96
CA LYS A 40 -9.97 -10.27 -26.30
C LYS A 40 -9.15 -11.53 -26.58
N CYS A 41 -8.45 -12.09 -25.59
CA CYS A 41 -7.72 -13.35 -25.75
C CYS A 41 -8.61 -14.54 -26.16
N TYR A 42 -9.87 -14.57 -25.72
CA TYR A 42 -10.82 -15.62 -26.09
C TYR A 42 -11.52 -15.38 -27.44
N LEU A 43 -11.39 -14.18 -28.02
CA LEU A 43 -11.88 -13.86 -29.36
C LEU A 43 -10.86 -14.15 -30.47
N LEU A 44 -9.60 -14.45 -30.11
CA LEU A 44 -8.56 -14.79 -31.07
C LEU A 44 -8.84 -16.17 -31.70
N PRO A 45 -8.55 -16.37 -33.00
CA PRO A 45 -8.73 -17.65 -33.69
C PRO A 45 -7.62 -18.64 -33.32
N THR A 46 -7.49 -18.95 -32.04
CA THR A 46 -6.49 -19.86 -31.48
C THR A 46 -7.14 -20.94 -30.64
N SER A 47 -6.36 -21.96 -30.27
CA SER A 47 -6.87 -23.03 -29.41
C SER A 47 -7.20 -22.50 -28.01
N LEU A 48 -8.22 -23.09 -27.38
CA LEU A 48 -8.63 -22.74 -26.01
C LEU A 48 -7.45 -22.73 -24.99
N PRO A 49 -6.50 -23.69 -25.02
CA PRO A 49 -5.31 -23.61 -24.17
C PRO A 49 -4.47 -22.35 -24.38
N THR A 50 -4.32 -21.90 -25.64
CA THR A 50 -3.56 -20.69 -26.00
C THR A 50 -4.28 -19.43 -25.50
N SER A 51 -5.59 -19.34 -25.72
CA SER A 51 -6.42 -18.24 -25.19
C SER A 51 -6.35 -18.16 -23.66
N LYS A 52 -6.33 -19.29 -22.95
CA LYS A 52 -6.16 -19.32 -21.49
C LYS A 52 -4.81 -18.76 -21.04
N ILE A 53 -3.72 -19.05 -21.75
CA ILE A 53 -2.39 -18.50 -21.44
C ILE A 53 -2.38 -16.99 -21.67
N CYS A 54 -2.93 -16.53 -22.79
CA CYS A 54 -3.08 -15.11 -23.10
C CYS A 54 -3.85 -14.37 -22.00
N ALA A 55 -5.04 -14.88 -21.61
CA ALA A 55 -5.85 -14.26 -20.57
C ALA A 55 -5.14 -14.22 -19.20
N LYS A 56 -4.37 -15.26 -18.85
CA LYS A 56 -3.54 -15.26 -17.64
C LYS A 56 -2.46 -14.16 -17.67
N ASN A 57 -1.86 -13.93 -18.83
CA ASN A 57 -0.83 -12.90 -18.99
C ASN A 57 -1.41 -11.48 -18.83
N CYS A 58 -2.67 -11.26 -19.20
CA CYS A 58 -3.35 -9.98 -18.96
C CYS A 58 -3.39 -9.61 -17.47
N ALA A 59 -3.46 -10.58 -16.55
CA ALA A 59 -3.52 -10.30 -15.12
C ALA A 59 -2.15 -10.00 -14.46
N VAL A 60 -1.03 -10.23 -15.16
CA VAL A 60 0.32 -10.08 -14.60
C VAL A 60 0.61 -8.68 -14.05
N PRO A 61 0.27 -7.57 -14.75
CA PRO A 61 0.47 -6.22 -14.22
C PRO A 61 -0.29 -5.99 -12.90
N GLY A 62 -1.55 -6.44 -12.81
CA GLY A 62 -2.35 -6.36 -11.60
C GLY A 62 -1.74 -7.11 -10.41
N VAL A 63 -1.19 -8.30 -10.66
CA VAL A 63 -0.47 -9.06 -9.62
C VAL A 63 0.76 -8.30 -9.13
N ARG A 64 1.56 -7.73 -10.04
CA ARG A 64 2.77 -6.98 -9.68
C ARG A 64 2.46 -5.74 -8.85
N ILE A 65 1.47 -4.95 -9.26
CA ILE A 65 1.05 -3.75 -8.53
C ILE A 65 0.54 -4.12 -7.13
N LYS A 66 -0.30 -5.15 -7.02
CA LYS A 66 -0.79 -5.63 -5.71
C LYS A 66 0.34 -6.09 -4.80
N GLN A 67 1.35 -6.78 -5.35
CA GLN A 67 2.53 -7.20 -4.58
C GLN A 67 3.34 -6.00 -4.09
N GLU A 68 3.54 -4.98 -4.92
CA GLU A 68 4.30 -3.78 -4.53
C GLU A 68 3.56 -2.97 -3.45
N ILE A 69 2.24 -2.79 -3.57
CA ILE A 69 1.41 -2.17 -2.53
C ILE A 69 1.56 -2.92 -1.21
N LYS A 70 1.42 -4.26 -1.23
CA LYS A 70 1.58 -5.09 -0.04
C LYS A 70 2.97 -4.92 0.58
N LEU A 71 4.02 -4.95 -0.23
CA LEU A 71 5.40 -4.78 0.23
C LEU A 71 5.61 -3.42 0.90
N GLN A 72 5.09 -2.33 0.31
CA GLN A 72 5.23 -0.99 0.91
C GLN A 72 4.43 -0.85 2.20
N MET A 73 3.22 -1.42 2.26
CA MET A 73 2.42 -1.44 3.49
C MET A 73 3.13 -2.19 4.62
N GLU A 74 3.68 -3.37 4.35
CA GLU A 74 4.45 -4.13 5.33
C GLU A 74 5.70 -3.37 5.81
N LYS A 75 6.39 -2.66 4.91
CA LYS A 75 7.54 -1.82 5.29
C LYS A 75 7.10 -0.69 6.22
N CYS A 76 5.98 -0.04 5.95
CA CYS A 76 5.45 1.02 6.80
C CYS A 76 5.07 0.47 8.19
N GLN A 77 4.38 -0.68 8.25
CA GLN A 77 3.97 -1.31 9.50
C GLN A 77 5.18 -1.76 10.33
N ARG A 78 6.15 -2.45 9.73
CA ARG A 78 7.38 -2.86 10.42
C ARG A 78 8.17 -1.64 10.90
N GLY A 79 8.35 -0.62 10.05
CA GLY A 79 9.06 0.60 10.41
C GLY A 79 8.45 1.31 11.62
N LEU A 80 7.12 1.39 11.69
CA LEU A 80 6.42 1.94 12.85
C LEU A 80 6.63 1.08 14.10
N GLN A 81 6.45 -0.24 14.00
CA GLN A 81 6.61 -1.16 15.13
C GLN A 81 8.03 -1.12 15.71
N ASP A 82 9.05 -1.17 14.85
CA ASP A 82 10.45 -1.12 15.25
C ASP A 82 10.79 0.22 15.90
N CYS A 83 10.26 1.33 15.34
CA CYS A 83 10.46 2.67 15.90
C CYS A 83 9.83 2.81 17.28
N VAL A 84 8.56 2.41 17.44
CA VAL A 84 7.86 2.46 18.74
C VAL A 84 8.55 1.58 19.78
N LYS A 85 8.98 0.38 19.40
CA LYS A 85 9.75 -0.51 20.28
C LYS A 85 11.04 0.16 20.75
N SER A 86 11.81 0.74 19.82
CA SER A 86 13.03 1.47 20.14
C SER A 86 12.77 2.66 21.08
N CYS A 87 11.66 3.38 20.91
CA CYS A 87 11.27 4.48 21.79
C CYS A 87 11.01 4.01 23.23
N ILE A 88 10.30 2.89 23.39
CA ILE A 88 10.00 2.30 24.70
C ILE A 88 11.28 1.82 25.38
N GLU A 89 12.18 1.17 24.64
CA GLU A 89 13.45 0.66 25.18
C GLU A 89 14.42 1.80 25.57
N SER A 90 14.39 2.92 24.84
CA SER A 90 15.31 4.06 25.05
C SER A 90 14.82 5.04 26.13
N ASN A 91 13.53 5.04 26.45
CA ASN A 91 12.91 5.97 27.42
C ASN A 91 12.13 5.24 28.52
N PRO A 92 12.73 4.27 29.24
CA PRO A 92 12.01 3.42 30.20
C PRO A 92 11.43 4.20 31.40
N GLU A 93 12.01 5.35 31.74
CA GLU A 93 11.68 6.12 32.94
C GLU A 93 10.97 7.46 32.65
N SER A 94 10.80 7.83 31.37
CA SER A 94 10.22 9.12 30.98
C SER A 94 9.05 8.94 30.01
N GLU A 95 7.82 9.07 30.54
CA GLU A 95 6.60 8.99 29.75
C GLU A 95 6.53 10.10 28.69
N GLU A 96 6.99 11.32 29.00
CA GLU A 96 6.97 12.45 28.08
C GLU A 96 7.96 12.28 26.93
N ALA A 97 9.19 11.84 27.22
CA ALA A 97 10.17 11.54 26.17
C ALA A 97 9.73 10.35 25.31
N GLY A 98 9.11 9.32 25.93
CA GLY A 98 8.51 8.20 25.22
C GLY A 98 7.40 8.63 24.26
N LYS A 99 6.49 9.52 24.71
CA LYS A 99 5.43 10.09 23.86
C LYS A 99 5.98 10.89 22.68
N GLY A 100 6.93 11.81 22.94
CA GLY A 100 7.56 12.60 21.88
C GLY A 100 8.21 11.72 20.82
N CYS A 101 8.91 10.67 21.24
CA CYS A 101 9.52 9.70 20.33
C CYS A 101 8.47 8.93 19.50
N ILE A 102 7.36 8.49 20.11
CA ILE A 102 6.28 7.79 19.40
C ILE A 102 5.58 8.71 18.39
N ASP A 103 5.43 10.00 18.71
CA ASP A 103 4.90 10.98 17.77
C ASP A 103 5.80 11.14 16.54
N GLU A 104 7.11 11.19 16.71
CA GLU A 104 8.05 11.20 15.59
C GLU A 104 7.96 9.92 14.75
N CYS A 105 7.76 8.75 15.37
CA CYS A 105 7.54 7.49 14.65
C CYS A 105 6.26 7.54 13.80
N SER A 106 5.20 8.16 14.34
CA SER A 106 3.93 8.37 13.63
C SER A 106 4.11 9.30 12.44
N GLU A 107 4.83 10.42 12.60
CA GLU A 107 5.12 11.34 11.51
C GLU A 107 5.94 10.72 10.39
N LYS A 108 6.96 9.92 10.74
CA LYS A 108 7.73 9.14 9.75
C LYS A 108 6.82 8.16 8.99
N SER A 109 5.89 7.52 9.68
CA SER A 109 4.94 6.59 9.06
C SER A 109 3.96 7.30 8.12
N VAL A 110 3.48 8.49 8.49
CA VAL A 110 2.67 9.36 7.62
C VAL A 110 3.45 9.70 6.34
N GLN A 111 4.71 10.14 6.46
CA GLN A 111 5.56 10.43 5.30
C GLN A 111 5.81 9.18 4.44
N MET A 112 5.98 8.01 5.04
CA MET A 112 6.11 6.75 4.30
C MET A 112 4.84 6.42 3.52
N MET A 113 3.65 6.62 4.09
CA MET A 113 2.37 6.43 3.39
C MET A 113 2.22 7.40 2.23
N GLN A 114 2.54 8.68 2.41
CA GLN A 114 2.50 9.68 1.33
C GLN A 114 3.47 9.33 0.18
N ASN A 115 4.69 8.92 0.51
CA ASN A 115 5.67 8.46 -0.47
C ASN A 115 5.21 7.19 -1.20
N MET A 116 4.54 6.28 -0.49
CA MET A 116 3.94 5.09 -1.08
C MET A 116 2.84 5.46 -2.08
N THR A 117 1.96 6.42 -1.76
CA THR A 117 0.96 6.94 -2.71
C THR A 117 1.61 7.39 -4.01
N ILE A 118 2.68 8.19 -3.93
CA ILE A 118 3.41 8.69 -5.11
C ILE A 118 4.01 7.53 -5.92
N LYS A 119 4.68 6.59 -5.25
CA LYS A 119 5.29 5.43 -5.92
C LYS A 119 4.25 4.56 -6.61
N VAL A 120 3.17 4.23 -5.92
CA VAL A 120 2.09 3.36 -6.43
C VAL A 120 1.39 4.04 -7.61
N THR A 121 1.09 5.32 -7.52
CA THR A 121 0.49 6.09 -8.63
C THR A 121 1.38 6.08 -9.87
N LYS A 122 2.70 6.20 -9.70
CA LYS A 122 3.66 6.10 -10.82
C LYS A 122 3.64 4.71 -11.49
N LEU A 123 3.41 3.63 -10.74
CA LEU A 123 3.31 2.29 -11.33
C LEU A 123 2.14 2.22 -12.30
N PHE A 124 0.98 2.77 -11.93
CA PHE A 124 -0.19 2.80 -12.83
C PHE A 124 0.06 3.63 -14.09
N ASN A 125 0.75 4.77 -13.97
CA ASN A 125 1.04 5.65 -15.12
C ASN A 125 2.08 5.06 -16.10
N ASN A 126 2.97 4.18 -15.63
CA ASN A 126 3.93 3.48 -16.49
C ASN A 126 3.31 2.28 -17.24
N HIS A 127 2.03 2.00 -17.00
CA HIS A 127 1.26 0.93 -17.66
C HIS A 127 0.21 1.46 -18.66
N LYS A 128 0.14 2.78 -18.86
CA LYS A 128 -0.61 3.43 -19.95
C LYS A 128 0.26 3.56 -21.20
#